data_AF-A0A3B9DBG9-F1
#
_entry.id   AF-A0A3B9DBG9-F1
#
_cell.length_a   1.000
_cell.length_b   1.000
_cell.length_c   1.000
_cell.angle_alpha   90.00
_cell.angle_beta   90.00
_cell.angle_gamma   90.00
#
_symmetry.space_group_name_H-M   'P 1'
#
loop_
_entity.id
_entity.type
_entity.pdbx_description
1 polymer ?
#
loop_
_entity_poly.entity_id
_entity_poly.type
_entity_poly.pdbx_seq_one_letter_code
_entity_poly.pdbx_strand_id
1 'polypeptide(L)'
;MKPLLNTTLLFLLVIGFSGGVSGQDAPNPNEVAIQATDNFLKAFNAKDAVEWAATLNYPHIRFSNGSVTTWDSEEEYAEMAKSRFITLVSNGWSYSRWLKREVTLSSEDKIHVAMEFERFNAEDESLGVYQALYIVTNINGDWGIQGISTITPY
;
A
#
# COMPACT_ATOMS: atom_id res chain seq x y z
N MET A 1 -3.90 -17.53 82.13
CA MET A 1 -4.57 -18.35 81.08
C MET A 1 -5.00 -17.41 79.95
N LYS A 2 -4.75 -17.83 78.69
CA LYS A 2 -4.92 -17.20 77.35
C LYS A 2 -6.20 -16.35 77.11
N PRO A 3 -6.33 -15.59 75.98
CA PRO A 3 -5.34 -14.76 75.27
C PRO A 3 -5.90 -13.39 74.79
N LEU A 4 -5.04 -12.65 74.05
CA LEU A 4 -5.18 -11.30 73.49
C LEU A 4 -6.40 -11.06 72.57
N LEU A 5 -6.94 -9.84 72.64
CA LEU A 5 -7.94 -9.29 71.71
C LEU A 5 -7.24 -8.84 70.41
N ASN A 6 -7.47 -9.57 69.31
CA ASN A 6 -6.96 -9.22 67.98
C ASN A 6 -7.84 -8.13 67.35
N THR A 7 -7.28 -6.94 67.14
CA THR A 7 -7.87 -5.88 66.34
C THR A 7 -7.77 -6.24 64.86
N THR A 8 -8.86 -6.70 64.26
CA THR A 8 -8.93 -6.88 62.80
C THR A 8 -9.27 -5.54 62.15
N LEU A 9 -8.25 -4.89 61.59
CA LEU A 9 -8.39 -3.75 60.69
C LEU A 9 -8.71 -4.28 59.28
N LEU A 10 -9.89 -3.96 58.76
CA LEU A 10 -10.31 -4.36 57.41
C LEU A 10 -9.62 -3.44 56.39
N PHE A 11 -8.57 -3.93 55.73
CA PHE A 11 -8.02 -3.24 54.55
C PHE A 11 -8.92 -3.52 53.34
N LEU A 12 -9.68 -2.50 52.93
CA LEU A 12 -10.31 -2.47 51.61
C LEU A 12 -9.21 -2.31 50.56
N LEU A 13 -8.84 -3.43 49.91
CA LEU A 13 -7.99 -3.43 48.73
C LEU A 13 -8.82 -2.91 47.55
N VAL A 14 -8.73 -1.61 47.28
CA VAL A 14 -9.19 -1.05 46.00
C VAL A 14 -8.18 -1.49 44.95
N ILE A 15 -8.46 -2.61 44.27
CA ILE A 15 -7.78 -2.93 43.01
C ILE A 15 -8.29 -1.92 41.99
N GLY A 16 -7.54 -0.83 41.82
CA GLY A 16 -7.67 -0.01 40.64
C GLY A 16 -7.33 -0.88 39.43
N PHE A 17 -8.34 -1.39 38.73
CA PHE A 17 -8.17 -1.75 37.34
C PHE A 17 -7.83 -0.45 36.61
N SER A 18 -6.55 -0.14 36.51
CA SER A 18 -6.04 0.61 35.37
C SER A 18 -6.26 -0.29 34.16
N GLY A 19 -7.49 -0.29 33.65
CA GLY A 19 -7.73 -0.63 32.26
C GLY A 19 -6.92 0.38 31.47
N GLY A 20 -5.67 0.02 31.18
CA GLY A 20 -4.99 0.60 30.05
C GLY A 20 -5.93 0.35 28.90
N VAL A 21 -6.57 1.41 28.41
CA VAL A 21 -7.08 1.43 27.06
C VAL A 21 -5.84 1.13 26.23
N SER A 22 -5.67 -0.14 25.85
CA SER A 22 -4.82 -0.49 24.74
C SER A 22 -5.36 0.36 23.61
N GLY A 23 -4.59 1.40 23.24
CA GLY A 23 -4.87 2.17 22.06
C GLY A 23 -5.17 1.19 20.95
N GLN A 24 -6.20 1.47 20.18
CA GLN A 24 -6.44 0.77 18.93
C GLN A 24 -5.09 0.76 18.19
N ASP A 25 -4.42 -0.40 18.15
CA ASP A 25 -3.05 -0.47 17.65
C ASP A 25 -3.05 0.14 16.24
N ALA A 26 -2.15 1.08 16.00
CA ALA A 26 -2.04 1.69 14.68
C ALA A 26 -1.92 0.57 13.62
N PRO A 27 -2.58 0.67 12.46
CA PRO A 27 -2.57 -0.39 11.46
C PRO A 27 -1.13 -0.80 11.10
N ASN A 28 -0.91 -2.09 10.89
CA ASN A 28 0.41 -2.61 10.52
C ASN A 28 0.88 -1.94 9.21
N PRO A 29 2.06 -1.26 9.19
CA PRO A 29 2.55 -0.57 7.98
C PRO A 29 2.62 -1.47 6.74
N ASN A 30 2.92 -2.76 6.90
CA ASN A 30 2.93 -3.71 5.80
C ASN A 30 1.53 -3.93 5.22
N GLU A 31 0.51 -4.04 6.06
CA GLU A 31 -0.89 -4.21 5.63
C GLU A 31 -1.39 -2.96 4.93
N VAL A 32 -1.07 -1.78 5.47
CA VAL A 32 -1.41 -0.49 4.85
C VAL A 32 -0.73 -0.34 3.49
N ALA A 33 0.55 -0.71 3.38
CA ALA A 33 1.26 -0.67 2.11
C ALA A 33 0.67 -1.65 1.08
N ILE A 34 0.29 -2.86 1.48
CA ILE A 34 -0.42 -3.80 0.60
C ILE A 34 -1.77 -3.22 0.16
N GLN A 35 -2.52 -2.58 1.07
CA GLN A 35 -3.78 -1.91 0.72
C GLN A 35 -3.58 -0.76 -0.27
N ALA A 36 -2.49 0.02 -0.14
CA ALA A 36 -2.16 1.06 -1.12
C ALA A 36 -1.94 0.47 -2.52
N THR A 37 -1.33 -0.72 -2.64
CA THR A 37 -1.22 -1.41 -3.94
C THR A 37 -2.57 -1.89 -4.49
N ASP A 38 -3.52 -2.26 -3.63
CA ASP A 38 -4.88 -2.61 -4.06
C ASP A 38 -5.65 -1.39 -4.58
N ASN A 39 -5.53 -0.25 -3.89
CA ASN A 39 -6.13 1.01 -4.32
C ASN A 39 -5.59 1.44 -5.69
N PHE A 40 -4.26 1.35 -5.86
CA PHE A 40 -3.60 1.63 -7.14
C PHE A 40 -4.14 0.74 -8.27
N LEU A 41 -4.21 -0.58 -8.07
CA LEU A 41 -4.69 -1.49 -9.11
C LEU A 41 -6.17 -1.26 -9.44
N LYS A 42 -6.98 -0.97 -8.42
CA LYS A 42 -8.41 -0.66 -8.57
C LYS A 42 -8.59 0.57 -9.46
N ALA A 43 -7.91 1.68 -9.15
CA ALA A 43 -7.98 2.90 -9.95
C ALA A 43 -7.43 2.68 -11.37
N PHE A 44 -6.31 1.95 -11.50
CA PHE A 44 -5.74 1.59 -12.79
C PHE A 44 -6.73 0.81 -13.66
N ASN A 45 -7.37 -0.24 -13.12
CA ASN A 45 -8.34 -1.05 -13.85
C ASN A 45 -9.61 -0.27 -14.20
N ALA A 46 -10.01 0.68 -13.36
CA ALA A 46 -11.10 1.62 -13.64
C ALA A 46 -10.76 2.64 -14.74
N LYS A 47 -9.49 2.72 -15.16
CA LYS A 47 -8.98 3.70 -16.15
C LYS A 47 -9.17 5.13 -15.67
N ASP A 48 -9.21 5.32 -14.35
CA ASP A 48 -9.43 6.62 -13.73
C ASP A 48 -8.08 7.28 -13.48
N ALA A 49 -7.72 8.23 -14.34
CA ALA A 49 -6.45 8.92 -14.28
C ALA A 49 -6.27 9.77 -13.02
N VAL A 50 -7.36 10.35 -12.49
CA VAL A 50 -7.32 11.23 -11.32
C VAL A 50 -7.18 10.37 -10.07
N GLU A 51 -8.03 9.37 -9.91
CA GLU A 51 -7.96 8.45 -8.77
C GLU A 51 -6.64 7.66 -8.78
N TRP A 52 -6.12 7.32 -9.96
CA TRP A 52 -4.84 6.61 -10.04
C TRP A 52 -3.68 7.49 -9.58
N ALA A 53 -3.66 8.77 -9.96
CA ALA A 53 -2.69 9.74 -9.46
C ALA A 53 -2.79 9.93 -7.93
N ALA A 54 -4.00 10.00 -7.38
CA ALA A 54 -4.24 10.13 -5.94
C ALA A 54 -3.77 8.91 -5.11
N THR A 55 -3.44 7.78 -5.74
CA THR A 55 -2.84 6.62 -5.04
C THR A 55 -1.33 6.73 -4.84
N LEU A 56 -0.72 7.82 -5.30
CA LEU A 56 0.73 7.99 -5.37
C LEU A 56 1.22 9.03 -4.38
N ASN A 57 2.50 8.91 -4.05
CA ASN A 57 3.24 9.95 -3.34
C ASN A 57 4.20 10.64 -4.32
N TYR A 58 4.37 11.95 -4.15
CA TYR A 58 5.13 12.80 -5.05
C TYR A 58 6.41 13.37 -4.40
N PRO A 59 7.51 13.56 -5.15
CA PRO A 59 7.66 13.23 -6.57
C PRO A 59 7.62 11.72 -6.80
N HIS A 60 6.88 11.29 -7.83
CA HIS A 60 6.71 9.89 -8.18
C HIS A 60 7.76 9.49 -9.22
N ILE A 61 8.46 8.39 -8.98
CA ILE A 61 9.60 7.95 -9.80
C ILE A 61 9.29 6.61 -10.46
N ARG A 62 9.54 6.52 -11.77
CA ARG A 62 9.43 5.28 -12.53
C ARG A 62 10.74 4.90 -13.20
N PHE A 63 11.16 3.66 -12.98
CA PHE A 63 12.26 3.00 -13.69
C PHE A 63 11.68 2.08 -14.76
N SER A 64 12.00 2.32 -16.03
CA SER A 64 11.55 1.48 -17.14
C SER A 64 12.39 1.72 -18.39
N ASN A 65 12.64 0.67 -19.17
CA ASN A 65 13.31 0.76 -20.48
C ASN A 65 14.65 1.52 -20.42
N GLY A 66 15.44 1.31 -19.36
CA GLY A 66 16.74 1.97 -19.18
C GLY A 66 16.67 3.46 -18.85
N SER A 67 15.49 3.99 -18.55
CA SER A 67 15.26 5.41 -18.22
C SER A 67 14.61 5.57 -16.85
N VAL A 68 14.83 6.75 -16.26
CA VAL A 68 14.13 7.23 -15.06
C VAL A 68 13.21 8.36 -15.49
N THR A 69 11.94 8.26 -15.12
CA THR A 69 10.96 9.34 -15.30
C THR A 69 10.46 9.77 -13.93
N THR A 70 10.33 11.07 -13.73
CA THR A 70 9.81 11.67 -12.51
C THR A 70 8.61 12.53 -12.85
N TRP A 71 7.59 12.49 -12.02
CA TRP A 71 6.47 13.44 -12.02
C TRP A 71 6.43 14.14 -10.67
N ASP A 72 6.25 15.45 -10.67
CA ASP A 72 6.33 16.25 -9.45
C ASP A 72 4.97 16.46 -8.78
N SER A 73 3.86 16.20 -9.48
CA SER A 73 2.51 16.37 -8.94
C SER A 73 1.46 15.38 -9.47
N GLU A 74 0.34 15.31 -8.75
CA GLU A 74 -0.85 14.54 -9.14
C GLU A 74 -1.37 14.96 -10.52
N GLU A 75 -1.46 16.25 -10.79
CA GLU A 75 -1.98 16.78 -12.06
C GLU A 75 -1.12 16.35 -13.24
N GLU A 76 0.21 16.41 -13.09
CA GLU A 76 1.16 15.99 -14.12
C GLU A 76 1.02 14.49 -14.43
N TYR A 77 0.92 13.67 -13.38
CA TYR A 77 0.75 12.23 -13.53
C TYR A 77 -0.60 11.86 -14.13
N ALA A 78 -1.69 12.52 -13.71
CA ALA A 78 -3.02 12.29 -14.23
C ALA A 78 -3.10 12.63 -15.73
N GLU A 79 -2.43 13.68 -16.19
CA GLU A 79 -2.38 14.01 -17.62
C GLU A 79 -1.63 12.94 -18.41
N MET A 80 -0.47 12.48 -17.92
CA MET A 80 0.26 11.35 -18.52
C MET A 80 -0.60 10.09 -18.54
N ALA A 81 -1.30 9.78 -17.45
CA ALA A 81 -2.13 8.59 -17.30
C ALA A 81 -3.25 8.50 -18.34
N LYS A 82 -3.87 9.62 -18.74
CA LYS A 82 -4.87 9.64 -19.83
C LYS A 82 -4.30 9.06 -21.12
N SER A 83 -3.12 9.53 -21.53
CA SER A 83 -2.44 9.05 -22.74
C SER A 83 -2.02 7.57 -22.61
N ARG A 84 -1.62 7.16 -21.40
CA ARG A 84 -1.24 5.79 -21.08
C ARG A 84 -2.42 4.83 -21.24
N PHE A 85 -3.60 5.20 -20.73
CA PHE A 85 -4.79 4.36 -20.84
C PHE A 85 -5.27 4.23 -22.29
N ILE A 86 -5.26 5.33 -23.06
CA ILE A 86 -5.56 5.27 -24.50
C ILE A 86 -4.66 4.25 -25.21
N THR A 87 -3.35 4.31 -24.95
CA THR A 87 -2.37 3.39 -25.55
C THR A 87 -2.57 1.95 -25.11
N LEU A 88 -2.89 1.71 -23.84
CA LEU A 88 -3.14 0.36 -23.34
C LEU A 88 -4.39 -0.24 -23.97
N VAL A 89 -5.49 0.50 -23.99
CA VAL A 89 -6.76 0.05 -24.59
C VAL A 89 -6.60 -0.19 -26.09
N SER A 90 -5.87 0.66 -26.81
CA SER A 90 -5.60 0.45 -28.24
C SER A 90 -4.78 -0.82 -28.51
N ASN A 91 -3.99 -1.27 -27.54
CA ASN A 91 -3.21 -2.50 -27.61
C ASN A 91 -3.96 -3.72 -27.03
N GLY A 92 -5.28 -3.61 -26.83
CA GLY A 92 -6.14 -4.72 -26.41
C GLY A 92 -6.22 -4.94 -24.90
N TRP A 93 -5.58 -4.11 -24.07
CA TRP A 93 -5.67 -4.25 -22.61
C TRP A 93 -7.04 -3.85 -22.07
N SER A 94 -7.60 -4.69 -21.19
CA SER A 94 -8.87 -4.46 -20.49
C SER A 94 -8.66 -4.25 -18.99
N TYR A 95 -7.95 -5.18 -18.32
CA TYR A 95 -7.67 -5.13 -16.89
C TYR A 95 -6.39 -5.88 -16.53
N SER A 96 -5.93 -5.74 -15.27
CA SER A 96 -4.78 -6.46 -14.73
C SER A 96 -5.12 -7.09 -13.37
N ARG A 97 -4.37 -8.11 -12.96
CA ARG A 97 -4.50 -8.78 -11.65
C ARG A 97 -3.15 -8.92 -10.98
N TRP A 98 -3.12 -8.80 -9.66
CA TRP A 98 -1.97 -9.24 -8.86
C TRP A 98 -1.89 -10.77 -8.90
N LEU A 99 -0.71 -11.31 -9.21
CA LEU A 99 -0.40 -12.74 -9.07
C LEU A 99 0.33 -13.01 -7.75
N LYS A 100 1.31 -12.16 -7.43
CA LYS A 100 2.10 -12.23 -6.21
C LYS A 100 2.36 -10.83 -5.66
N ARG A 101 2.34 -10.68 -4.34
CA ARG A 101 2.81 -9.49 -3.62
C ARG A 101 3.55 -9.93 -2.37
N GLU A 102 4.78 -9.48 -2.22
CA GLU A 102 5.68 -9.87 -1.13
C GLU A 102 6.39 -8.63 -0.59
N VAL A 103 6.24 -8.37 0.71
CA VAL A 103 7.02 -7.33 1.39
C VAL A 103 8.46 -7.82 1.53
N THR A 104 9.40 -7.06 0.96
CA THR A 104 10.82 -7.42 0.90
C THR A 104 11.68 -6.60 1.87
N LEU A 105 11.36 -5.32 2.04
CA LEU A 105 11.98 -4.42 3.03
C LEU A 105 10.87 -3.61 3.71
N SER A 106 11.03 -3.34 5.00
CA SER A 106 10.00 -2.70 5.82
C SER A 106 10.63 -1.81 6.88
N SER A 107 10.09 -0.59 7.02
CA SER A 107 10.26 0.33 8.14
C SER A 107 8.89 0.89 8.56
N GLU A 108 8.87 1.78 9.54
CA GLU A 108 7.65 2.44 10.01
C GLU A 108 6.95 3.30 8.94
N ASP A 109 7.70 3.80 7.97
CA ASP A 109 7.30 4.82 7.00
C ASP A 109 7.60 4.46 5.54
N LYS A 110 8.25 3.32 5.27
CA LYS A 110 8.63 2.91 3.92
C LYS A 110 8.67 1.39 3.77
N ILE A 111 7.91 0.90 2.81
CA ILE A 111 7.77 -0.52 2.51
C ILE A 111 8.12 -0.77 1.04
N HIS A 112 8.93 -1.81 0.80
CA HIS A 112 9.23 -2.28 -0.54
C HIS A 112 8.45 -3.56 -0.81
N VAL A 113 7.67 -3.58 -1.89
CA VAL A 113 6.83 -4.71 -2.27
C VAL A 113 7.32 -5.24 -3.62
N ALA A 114 7.89 -6.44 -3.63
CA ALA A 114 8.14 -7.18 -4.85
C ALA A 114 6.85 -7.88 -5.29
N MET A 115 6.52 -7.81 -6.56
CA MET A 115 5.23 -8.27 -7.04
C MET A 115 5.28 -8.79 -8.48
N GLU A 116 4.28 -9.60 -8.80
CA GLU A 116 3.98 -10.05 -10.15
C GLU A 116 2.54 -9.70 -10.49
N PHE A 117 2.31 -9.20 -11.70
CA PHE A 117 0.97 -8.91 -12.20
C PHE A 117 0.82 -9.35 -13.65
N GLU A 118 -0.41 -9.65 -14.02
CA GLU A 118 -0.75 -10.09 -15.37
C GLU A 118 -1.78 -9.15 -15.97
N ARG A 119 -1.65 -8.91 -17.27
CA ARG A 119 -2.59 -8.11 -18.07
C ARG A 119 -3.47 -9.02 -18.90
N PHE A 120 -4.73 -8.62 -19.07
CA PHE A 120 -5.72 -9.37 -19.82
C PHE A 120 -6.44 -8.48 -20.83
N ASN A 121 -6.92 -9.08 -21.92
CA ASN A 121 -7.88 -8.46 -22.83
C ASN A 121 -9.32 -8.64 -22.32
N ALA A 122 -10.31 -8.26 -23.15
CA ALA A 122 -11.73 -8.33 -22.77
C ALA A 122 -12.28 -9.76 -22.77
N GLU A 123 -11.59 -10.67 -23.47
CA GLU A 123 -11.88 -12.10 -23.60
C GLU A 123 -11.20 -12.95 -22.50
N ASP A 124 -10.63 -12.31 -21.48
CA ASP A 124 -9.86 -12.94 -20.39
C ASP A 124 -8.57 -13.66 -20.84
N GLU A 125 -8.06 -13.35 -22.04
CA GLU A 125 -6.80 -13.88 -22.54
C GLU A 125 -5.61 -13.07 -22.01
N SER A 126 -4.55 -13.78 -21.66
CA SER A 126 -3.32 -13.16 -21.14
C SER A 126 -2.60 -12.36 -22.22
N LEU A 127 -2.23 -11.14 -21.88
CA LEU A 127 -1.37 -10.25 -22.67
C LEU A 127 0.07 -10.25 -22.16
N GLY A 128 0.34 -10.89 -21.02
CA GLY A 128 1.67 -11.00 -20.45
C GLY A 128 1.72 -10.85 -18.94
N VAL A 129 2.72 -11.51 -18.36
CA VAL A 129 3.08 -11.47 -16.94
C VAL A 129 4.29 -10.58 -16.74
N TYR A 130 4.22 -9.70 -15.75
CA TYR A 130 5.24 -8.69 -15.46
C TYR A 130 5.70 -8.81 -14.02
N GLN A 131 6.98 -8.54 -13.78
CA GLN A 131 7.54 -8.42 -12.44
C GLN A 131 7.79 -6.95 -12.11
N ALA A 132 7.59 -6.56 -10.86
CA ALA A 132 7.80 -5.18 -10.43
C ALA A 132 8.27 -5.08 -8.98
N LEU A 133 8.90 -3.94 -8.67
CA LEU A 133 9.19 -3.49 -7.31
C LEU A 133 8.49 -2.16 -7.09
N TYR A 134 7.60 -2.10 -6.10
CA TYR A 134 6.93 -0.87 -5.68
C TYR A 134 7.52 -0.40 -4.35
N ILE A 135 7.79 0.89 -4.24
CA ILE A 135 8.23 1.56 -3.03
C ILE A 135 7.04 2.38 -2.54
N VAL A 136 6.44 1.95 -1.44
CA VAL A 136 5.31 2.61 -0.79
C VAL A 136 5.86 3.40 0.40
N THR A 137 5.51 4.68 0.49
CA THR A 137 5.97 5.56 1.57
C THR A 137 4.80 6.15 2.32
N ASN A 138 5.04 6.53 3.57
CA ASN A 138 4.16 7.35 4.37
C ASN A 138 4.73 8.77 4.39
N ILE A 139 4.02 9.72 3.78
CA ILE A 139 4.41 11.14 3.81
C ILE A 139 3.33 11.88 4.59
N ASN A 140 3.67 12.38 5.78
CA ASN A 140 2.77 13.13 6.65
C ASN A 140 1.47 12.41 7.04
N GLY A 141 1.45 11.08 7.05
CA GLY A 141 0.28 10.26 7.34
C GLY A 141 -0.35 9.62 6.10
N ASP A 142 0.04 10.06 4.91
CA ASP A 142 -0.52 9.59 3.64
C ASP A 142 0.36 8.49 3.02
N TRP A 143 -0.22 7.29 2.93
CA TRP A 143 0.43 6.13 2.33
C TRP A 143 0.13 6.06 0.83
N GLY A 144 1.19 6.13 0.02
CA GLY A 144 1.11 6.10 -1.44
C GLY A 144 2.33 5.48 -2.09
N ILE A 145 2.21 5.09 -3.35
CA ILE A 145 3.35 4.55 -4.11
C ILE A 145 4.20 5.73 -4.61
N GLN A 146 5.46 5.82 -4.17
CA GLN A 146 6.38 6.88 -4.59
C GLN A 146 7.36 6.41 -5.67
N GLY A 147 7.63 5.11 -5.76
CA GLY A 147 8.58 4.57 -6.72
C GLY A 147 8.09 3.26 -7.32
N ILE A 148 8.23 3.11 -8.65
CA ILE A 148 7.95 1.85 -9.34
C ILE A 148 9.08 1.47 -10.30
N SER A 149 9.43 0.18 -10.31
CA SER A 149 10.28 -0.43 -11.33
C SER A 149 9.54 -1.61 -11.93
N THR A 150 9.50 -1.72 -13.26
CA THR A 150 8.80 -2.82 -13.94
C THR A 150 9.73 -3.49 -14.94
N ILE A 151 9.77 -4.83 -14.89
CA ILE A 151 10.46 -5.69 -15.84
C ILE A 151 9.45 -6.18 -16.85
N THR A 152 9.71 -5.88 -18.12
CA THR A 152 8.97 -6.46 -19.25
C THR A 152 9.55 -7.84 -19.54
N PRO A 153 8.73 -8.91 -19.65
CA PRO A 153 9.24 -10.20 -20.09
C PRO A 153 9.88 -10.07 -21.48
N TYR A 154 10.99 -10.79 -21.69
CA TYR A 154 11.73 -10.86 -22.95
C TYR A 154 10.99 -11.69 -24.01
#